data_AF-U3U5D6-F1
#
_entry.id   AF-U3U5D6-F1
#
_cell.length_a   1.000
_cell.length_b   1.000
_cell.length_c   1.000
_cell.angle_alpha   90.00
_cell.angle_beta   90.00
_cell.angle_gamma   90.00
#
_symmetry.space_group_name_H-M   'P 1'
#
loop_
_entity.id
_entity.type
_entity.pdbx_description
1 polymer ?
#
loop_
_entity_poly.entity_id
_entity_poly.type
_entity_poly.pdbx_seq_one_letter_code
_entity_poly.pdbx_strand_id
1 'polypeptide(L)'
;MDLFGVVIVASVTAVGGGSVRDILLGHYPLSWIQHPIYILIVIIAAVATTFIAPLMHCLRNVFLMLDALGLVVFSIIGTQVALSAGHASIIATIAAVITGVFGGVLRDMFCNQIPLVFQKELYAGIAFIVGWCYILLSSTSLSHQTIVIITLLFGFCARLLVLRFGLCLPIFNYP
;
A
#
# COMPACT_ATOMS: atom_id res chain seq x y z
N MET A 1 -23.01 2.99 3.20
CA MET A 1 -22.78 1.58 2.80
C MET A 1 -23.33 0.71 3.91
N ASP A 2 -23.96 -0.40 3.57
CA ASP A 2 -24.32 -1.44 4.53
C ASP A 2 -23.06 -2.22 4.98
N LEU A 3 -23.19 -3.08 5.99
CA LEU A 3 -22.06 -3.83 6.54
C LEU A 3 -21.38 -4.69 5.46
N PHE A 4 -22.17 -5.28 4.56
CA PHE A 4 -21.65 -6.07 3.46
C PHE A 4 -20.77 -5.24 2.53
N GLY A 5 -21.22 -4.04 2.15
CA GLY A 5 -20.40 -3.09 1.37
C GLY A 5 -19.09 -2.72 2.07
N VAL A 6 -19.12 -2.47 3.39
CA VAL A 6 -17.89 -2.16 4.17
C VAL A 6 -16.90 -3.32 4.13
N VAL A 7 -17.37 -4.56 4.30
CA VAL A 7 -16.52 -5.76 4.25
C VAL A 7 -15.91 -5.96 2.87
N ILE A 8 -16.68 -5.76 1.79
CA ILE A 8 -16.15 -5.87 0.42
C ILE A 8 -15.07 -4.81 0.17
N VAL A 9 -15.36 -3.55 0.47
CA VAL A 9 -14.40 -2.45 0.24
C VAL A 9 -13.13 -2.69 1.05
N ALA A 10 -13.24 -3.09 2.33
CA ALA A 10 -12.08 -3.43 3.16
C ALA A 10 -11.27 -4.61 2.58
N SER A 11 -11.96 -5.67 2.13
CA SER A 11 -11.32 -6.86 1.53
C SER A 11 -10.55 -6.49 0.27
N VAL A 12 -11.19 -5.76 -0.65
CA VAL A 12 -10.55 -5.31 -1.89
C VAL A 12 -9.38 -4.35 -1.60
N THR A 13 -9.50 -3.49 -0.59
CA THR A 13 -8.39 -2.59 -0.19
C THR A 13 -7.19 -3.38 0.33
N ALA A 14 -7.44 -4.36 1.20
CA ALA A 14 -6.40 -5.10 1.90
C ALA A 14 -5.66 -6.09 0.99
N VAL A 15 -6.38 -6.80 0.12
CA VAL A 15 -5.81 -7.87 -0.72
C VAL A 15 -5.67 -7.50 -2.19
N GLY A 16 -6.31 -6.41 -2.64
CA GLY A 16 -6.38 -6.05 -4.05
C GLY A 16 -5.03 -5.69 -4.65
N GLY A 17 -4.23 -4.87 -3.95
CA GLY A 17 -2.89 -4.49 -4.44
C GLY A 17 -1.97 -5.68 -4.66
N GLY A 18 -1.88 -6.57 -3.67
CA GLY A 18 -1.11 -7.82 -3.78
C GLY A 18 -1.66 -8.77 -4.83
N SER A 19 -2.98 -8.86 -4.97
CA SER A 19 -3.61 -9.69 -6.00
C SER A 19 -3.30 -9.19 -7.42
N VAL A 20 -3.36 -7.88 -7.66
CA VAL A 20 -3.01 -7.28 -8.95
C VAL A 20 -1.53 -7.54 -9.27
N ARG A 21 -0.62 -7.34 -8.30
CA ARG A 21 0.80 -7.70 -8.46
C ARG A 21 0.95 -9.16 -8.85
N ASP A 22 0.37 -10.06 -8.06
CA ASP A 22 0.54 -11.50 -8.21
C ASP A 22 0.05 -11.97 -9.59
N ILE A 23 -1.08 -11.47 -10.06
CA ILE A 23 -1.60 -11.75 -11.40
C ILE A 23 -0.64 -11.25 -12.49
N LEU A 24 -0.13 -10.02 -12.37
CA LEU A 24 0.76 -9.43 -13.39
C LEU A 24 2.11 -10.12 -13.46
N LEU A 25 2.62 -10.64 -12.35
CA LEU A 25 3.89 -11.37 -12.28
C LEU A 25 3.72 -12.88 -12.52
N GLY A 26 2.50 -13.38 -12.68
CA GLY A 26 2.22 -14.81 -12.78
C GLY A 26 2.51 -15.59 -11.49
N HIS A 27 2.48 -14.92 -10.34
CA HIS A 27 2.77 -15.48 -9.03
C HIS A 27 1.48 -16.07 -8.42
N TYR A 28 1.31 -17.40 -8.53
CA TYR A 28 0.16 -18.13 -8.01
C TYR A 28 0.58 -19.25 -7.05
N PRO A 29 -0.30 -19.66 -6.11
CA PRO A 29 -1.63 -19.08 -5.83
C PRO A 29 -1.56 -17.70 -5.17
N LEU A 30 -2.67 -16.94 -5.22
CA LEU A 30 -2.74 -15.63 -4.55
C LEU A 30 -2.57 -15.80 -3.04
N SER A 31 -1.89 -14.86 -2.39
CA SER A 31 -1.54 -14.95 -0.96
C SER A 31 -2.74 -15.23 -0.03
N TRP A 32 -3.90 -14.63 -0.32
CA TRP A 32 -5.13 -14.80 0.48
C TRP A 32 -5.90 -16.09 0.16
N ILE A 33 -5.68 -16.68 -1.03
CA ILE A 33 -6.21 -18.01 -1.38
C ILE A 33 -5.37 -19.08 -0.67
N GLN A 34 -4.05 -18.91 -0.68
CA GLN A 34 -3.13 -19.79 0.04
C GLN A 34 -3.33 -19.73 1.56
N HIS A 35 -3.61 -18.52 2.08
CA HIS A 35 -3.82 -18.28 3.50
C HIS A 35 -5.16 -17.56 3.76
N PRO A 36 -6.28 -18.31 3.83
CA PRO A 36 -7.62 -17.75 4.03
C PRO A 36 -7.77 -16.91 5.31
N ILE A 37 -6.88 -17.11 6.28
CA ILE A 37 -6.84 -16.33 7.53
C ILE A 37 -6.74 -14.83 7.28
N TYR A 38 -6.10 -14.38 6.19
CA TYR A 38 -6.00 -12.97 5.86
C TYR A 38 -7.37 -12.34 5.58
N ILE A 39 -8.25 -13.04 4.85
CA ILE A 39 -9.62 -12.56 4.61
C ILE A 39 -10.40 -12.49 5.92
N LEU A 40 -10.25 -13.50 6.79
CA LEU A 40 -10.95 -13.50 8.08
C LEU A 40 -10.53 -12.30 8.95
N ILE A 41 -9.23 -11.98 9.00
CA ILE A 41 -8.72 -10.80 9.71
C ILE A 41 -9.35 -9.52 9.16
N VAL A 42 -9.45 -9.39 7.83
CA VAL A 42 -10.04 -8.20 7.19
C VAL A 42 -11.53 -8.09 7.49
N ILE A 43 -12.28 -9.20 7.48
CA ILE A 43 -13.71 -9.21 7.86
C ILE A 43 -13.88 -8.73 9.31
N ILE A 44 -13.10 -9.29 10.24
CA ILE A 44 -13.16 -8.90 11.66
C ILE A 44 -12.82 -7.42 11.82
N ALA A 45 -11.76 -6.95 11.16
CA ALA A 45 -11.36 -5.55 11.20
C ALA A 45 -12.44 -4.62 10.62
N ALA A 46 -13.07 -5.00 9.50
CA ALA A 46 -14.14 -4.22 8.87
C ALA A 46 -15.39 -4.11 9.76
N VAL A 47 -15.79 -5.21 10.39
CA VAL A 47 -16.89 -5.25 11.36
C VAL A 47 -16.56 -4.37 12.56
N ALA A 48 -15.37 -4.53 13.15
CA ALA A 48 -14.90 -3.71 14.28
C ALA A 48 -14.87 -2.21 13.93
N THR A 49 -14.39 -1.86 12.74
CA THR A 49 -14.33 -0.46 12.26
C THR A 49 -15.72 0.17 12.16
N THR A 50 -16.76 -0.62 11.83
CA THR A 50 -18.14 -0.13 11.73
C THR A 50 -18.67 0.37 13.08
N PHE A 51 -18.28 -0.27 14.19
CA PHE A 51 -18.65 0.19 15.54
C PHE A 51 -17.92 1.46 15.97
N ILE A 52 -16.71 1.70 15.44
CA ILE A 52 -15.85 2.84 15.77
C ILE A 52 -16.09 4.01 14.80
N ALA A 53 -16.90 3.82 13.76
CA ALA A 53 -17.18 4.83 12.73
C ALA A 53 -17.57 6.23 13.27
N PRO A 54 -18.37 6.38 14.35
CA PRO A 54 -18.68 7.70 14.90
C PRO A 54 -17.45 8.45 15.42
N LEU A 55 -16.41 7.73 15.86
CA LEU A 55 -15.17 8.30 16.39
C LEU A 55 -14.14 8.63 15.30
N MET A 56 -14.36 8.16 14.04
CA MET A 56 -13.41 8.35 12.95
C MET A 56 -13.15 9.82 12.60
N HIS A 57 -14.07 10.74 12.89
CA HIS A 57 -13.83 12.18 12.72
C HIS A 57 -12.64 12.68 13.54
N CYS A 58 -12.43 12.15 14.75
CA CYS A 58 -11.28 12.49 15.60
C CYS A 58 -10.00 11.71 15.21
N LEU A 59 -10.15 10.57 14.53
CA LEU A 59 -9.05 9.66 14.21
C LEU A 59 -8.43 9.88 12.83
N ARG A 60 -8.79 10.97 12.13
CA ARG A 60 -8.29 11.25 10.76
C ARG A 60 -6.77 11.18 10.66
N ASN A 61 -6.05 11.79 11.61
CA ASN A 61 -4.59 11.77 11.59
C ASN A 61 -4.03 10.36 11.81
N VAL A 62 -4.64 9.58 12.70
CA VAL A 62 -4.26 8.18 12.95
C VAL A 62 -4.46 7.33 11.70
N PHE A 63 -5.59 7.52 11.00
CA PHE A 63 -5.86 6.82 9.75
C PHE A 63 -4.82 7.13 8.67
N LEU A 64 -4.44 8.40 8.50
CA LEU A 64 -3.39 8.79 7.55
C LEU A 64 -2.02 8.19 7.92
N MET A 65 -1.71 8.07 9.21
CA MET A 65 -0.48 7.40 9.66
C MET A 65 -0.53 5.89 9.39
N LEU A 66 -1.66 5.22 9.65
CA LEU A 66 -1.83 3.80 9.34
C LEU A 66 -1.77 3.53 7.84
N ASP A 67 -2.35 4.42 7.03
CA ASP A 67 -2.27 4.36 5.57
C ASP A 67 -0.82 4.52 5.08
N ALA A 68 -0.08 5.49 5.64
CA ALA A 68 1.34 5.67 5.35
C ALA A 68 2.17 4.42 5.72
N LEU A 69 1.87 3.79 6.85
CA LEU A 69 2.52 2.55 7.27
C LEU A 69 2.19 1.40 6.31
N GLY A 70 0.91 1.23 5.97
CA GLY A 70 0.44 0.22 5.02
C GLY A 70 1.10 0.36 3.66
N LEU A 71 1.14 1.58 3.11
CA LEU A 71 1.81 1.90 1.85
C LEU A 71 3.26 1.41 1.84
N VAL A 72 4.03 1.72 2.89
CA VAL A 72 5.45 1.38 2.96
C VAL A 72 5.66 -0.13 3.12
N VAL A 73 4.90 -0.78 4.01
CA VAL A 73 4.96 -2.23 4.22
C VAL A 73 4.63 -2.98 2.92
N PHE A 74 3.54 -2.60 2.25
CA PHE A 74 3.14 -3.23 0.99
C PHE A 74 4.12 -2.95 -0.15
N SER A 75 4.76 -1.78 -0.17
CA SER A 75 5.82 -1.48 -1.15
C SER A 75 7.04 -2.38 -0.96
N ILE A 76 7.47 -2.60 0.30
CA ILE A 76 8.57 -3.52 0.63
C ILE A 76 8.20 -4.96 0.19
N ILE A 77 7.02 -5.44 0.57
CA ILE A 77 6.54 -6.79 0.20
C ILE A 77 6.47 -6.94 -1.32
N GLY A 78 5.92 -5.95 -2.03
CA GLY A 78 5.83 -5.96 -3.49
C GLY A 78 7.19 -6.05 -4.16
N THR A 79 8.17 -5.30 -3.65
CA THR A 79 9.56 -5.36 -4.11
C THR A 79 10.16 -6.74 -3.87
N GLN A 80 10.00 -7.28 -2.66
CA GLN A 80 10.56 -8.55 -2.26
C GLN A 80 10.02 -9.70 -3.11
N VAL A 81 8.70 -9.76 -3.32
CA VAL A 81 8.06 -10.82 -4.14
C VAL A 81 8.58 -10.78 -5.58
N ALA A 82 8.69 -9.60 -6.18
CA ALA A 82 9.17 -9.46 -7.55
C ALA A 82 10.66 -9.85 -7.69
N LEU A 83 11.50 -9.45 -6.74
CA LEU A 83 12.91 -9.86 -6.74
C LEU A 83 13.07 -11.36 -6.52
N SER A 84 12.30 -11.97 -5.61
CA SER A 84 12.36 -13.41 -5.36
C SER A 84 11.86 -14.23 -6.56
N ALA A 85 10.98 -13.65 -7.38
CA ALA A 85 10.56 -14.23 -8.66
C ALA A 85 11.61 -14.08 -9.78
N GLY A 86 12.77 -13.47 -9.50
CA GLY A 86 13.86 -13.30 -10.47
C GLY A 86 13.68 -12.14 -11.44
N HIS A 87 12.74 -11.22 -11.18
CA HIS A 87 12.55 -10.05 -12.03
C HIS A 87 13.61 -8.97 -11.79
N ALA A 88 13.85 -8.15 -12.82
CA ALA A 88 14.78 -7.03 -12.74
C ALA A 88 14.32 -5.96 -11.73
N SER A 89 15.28 -5.20 -11.19
CA SER A 89 15.03 -4.14 -10.18
C SER A 89 13.95 -3.15 -10.59
N ILE A 90 13.87 -2.78 -11.86
CA ILE A 90 12.83 -1.87 -12.36
C ILE A 90 11.42 -2.46 -12.23
N ILE A 91 11.26 -3.76 -12.52
CA ILE A 91 9.98 -4.47 -12.37
C ILE A 91 9.65 -4.60 -10.89
N ALA A 92 10.64 -4.83 -10.03
CA ALA A 92 10.43 -4.89 -8.60
C ALA A 92 9.94 -3.55 -8.01
N THR A 93 10.49 -2.42 -8.46
CA THR A 93 10.01 -1.11 -8.04
C THR A 93 8.59 -0.84 -8.55
N ILE A 94 8.26 -1.24 -9.78
CA ILE A 94 6.88 -1.14 -10.30
C ILE A 94 5.93 -2.01 -9.47
N ALA A 95 6.32 -3.23 -9.12
CA ALA A 95 5.56 -4.12 -8.25
C ALA A 95 5.35 -3.52 -6.85
N ALA A 96 6.34 -2.79 -6.32
CA ALA A 96 6.22 -2.03 -5.08
C ALA A 96 5.08 -1.01 -5.16
N VAL A 97 5.08 -0.18 -6.21
CA VAL A 97 4.04 0.83 -6.46
C VAL A 97 2.68 0.17 -6.63
N ILE A 98 2.58 -0.89 -7.44
CA ILE A 98 1.32 -1.60 -7.66
C ILE A 98 0.78 -2.12 -6.32
N THR A 99 1.60 -2.83 -5.56
CA THR A 99 1.16 -3.45 -4.30
C THR A 99 0.75 -2.40 -3.28
N GLY A 100 1.54 -1.33 -3.13
CA GLY A 100 1.28 -0.28 -2.15
C GLY A 100 0.09 0.62 -2.48
N VAL A 101 -0.22 0.81 -3.77
CA VAL A 101 -1.17 1.84 -4.20
C VAL A 101 -2.49 1.27 -4.70
N PHE A 102 -2.50 0.12 -5.39
CA PHE A 102 -3.72 -0.38 -6.02
C PHE A 102 -4.82 -0.75 -5.03
N GLY A 103 -4.49 -1.12 -3.79
CA GLY A 103 -5.49 -1.33 -2.75
C GLY A 103 -6.35 -0.08 -2.51
N GLY A 104 -5.70 1.07 -2.33
CA GLY A 104 -6.37 2.36 -2.18
C GLY A 104 -7.09 2.80 -3.46
N VAL A 105 -6.52 2.54 -4.64
CA VAL A 105 -7.18 2.82 -5.92
C VAL A 105 -8.51 2.08 -6.05
N LEU A 106 -8.51 0.78 -5.80
CA LEU A 106 -9.73 -0.02 -5.87
C LEU A 106 -10.75 0.47 -4.85
N ARG A 107 -10.34 0.71 -3.60
CA ARG A 107 -11.20 1.31 -2.56
C ARG A 107 -11.91 2.55 -3.06
N ASP A 108 -11.16 3.50 -3.60
CA ASP A 108 -11.67 4.81 -3.99
C ASP A 108 -12.61 4.68 -5.21
N MET A 109 -12.29 3.79 -6.16
CA MET A 109 -13.17 3.46 -7.30
C MET A 109 -14.51 2.85 -6.85
N PHE A 110 -14.49 1.89 -5.92
CA PHE A 110 -15.72 1.30 -5.36
C PHE A 110 -16.56 2.32 -4.59
N CYS A 111 -15.92 3.33 -4.00
CA CYS A 111 -16.59 4.45 -3.32
C CYS A 111 -16.98 5.61 -4.27
N ASN A 112 -16.76 5.46 -5.58
CA ASN A 112 -17.00 6.48 -6.60
C ASN A 112 -16.28 7.82 -6.29
N GLN A 113 -15.03 7.73 -5.81
CA GLN A 113 -14.14 8.85 -5.54
C GLN A 113 -12.93 8.78 -6.47
N ILE A 114 -12.35 9.94 -6.80
CA ILE A 114 -11.08 9.97 -7.55
C ILE A 114 -9.99 9.39 -6.63
N PRO A 115 -9.22 8.36 -7.05
CA PRO A 115 -8.18 7.77 -6.22
C PRO A 115 -7.15 8.76 -5.69
N LEU A 116 -6.75 8.58 -4.41
CA LEU A 116 -5.77 9.45 -3.75
C LEU A 116 -4.46 9.57 -4.53
N VAL A 117 -4.01 8.49 -5.18
CA VAL A 117 -2.80 8.49 -6.02
C VAL A 117 -2.85 9.52 -7.16
N PHE A 118 -4.04 9.78 -7.70
CA PHE A 118 -4.23 10.76 -8.77
C PHE A 118 -4.47 12.17 -8.24
N GLN A 119 -4.66 12.32 -6.93
CA GLN A 119 -4.92 13.60 -6.28
C GLN A 119 -3.67 14.12 -5.57
N LYS A 120 -2.90 14.98 -6.25
CA LYS A 120 -1.86 15.91 -5.75
C LYS A 120 -0.71 15.33 -4.90
N GLU A 121 -0.83 14.20 -4.23
CA GLU A 121 0.13 13.72 -3.24
C GLU A 121 1.21 12.83 -3.85
N LEU A 122 2.42 12.88 -3.29
CA LEU A 122 3.56 12.01 -3.65
C LEU A 122 3.33 10.54 -3.21
N TYR A 123 2.14 9.98 -3.39
CA TYR A 123 1.76 8.66 -2.90
C TYR A 123 2.53 7.55 -3.62
N ALA A 124 2.35 7.45 -4.94
CA ALA A 124 3.09 6.49 -5.77
C ALA A 124 4.59 6.80 -5.81
N GLY A 125 4.97 8.07 -5.73
CA GLY A 125 6.37 8.49 -5.65
C GLY A 125 7.07 7.92 -4.41
N ILE A 126 6.42 7.97 -3.24
CA ILE A 126 6.96 7.37 -2.01
C ILE A 126 7.10 5.86 -2.16
N ALA A 127 6.10 5.15 -2.69
CA ALA A 127 6.19 3.71 -2.93
C ALA A 127 7.36 3.34 -3.85
N PHE A 128 7.59 4.14 -4.90
CA PHE A 128 8.70 3.98 -5.82
C PHE A 128 10.06 4.19 -5.14
N ILE A 129 10.19 5.26 -4.35
CA ILE A 129 11.42 5.57 -3.60
C ILE A 129 11.69 4.47 -2.56
N VAL A 130 10.66 3.98 -1.88
CA VAL A 130 10.76 2.88 -0.91
C VAL A 130 11.26 1.59 -1.57
N GLY A 131 10.74 1.24 -2.75
CA GLY A 131 11.22 0.08 -3.51
C GLY A 131 12.70 0.19 -3.86
N TRP A 132 13.14 1.36 -4.35
CA TRP A 132 14.56 1.59 -4.63
C TRP A 132 15.43 1.58 -3.38
N CYS A 133 14.96 2.15 -2.27
CA CYS A 133 15.66 2.11 -0.99
C CYS A 133 15.89 0.66 -0.56
N TYR A 134 14.85 -0.19 -0.61
CA TYR A 134 14.97 -1.62 -0.31
C TYR A 134 16.00 -2.31 -1.22
N ILE A 135 15.93 -2.08 -2.53
CA ILE A 135 16.84 -2.69 -3.52
C ILE A 135 18.29 -2.28 -3.24
N LEU A 136 18.55 -0.99 -3.01
CA LEU A 136 19.89 -0.48 -2.73
C LEU A 136 20.46 -1.02 -1.41
N LEU A 137 19.63 -1.18 -0.38
CA LEU A 137 20.07 -1.79 0.87
C LEU A 137 20.29 -3.30 0.72
N SER A 138 19.53 -3.97 -0.15
CA SER A 138 19.67 -5.41 -0.40
C SER A 138 20.98 -5.81 -1.07
N SER A 139 21.70 -4.87 -1.69
CA SER A 139 23.06 -5.12 -2.23
C SER A 139 24.16 -5.00 -1.17
N THR A 140 23.83 -4.60 0.07
CA THR A 140 24.78 -4.52 1.19
C THR A 140 24.81 -5.84 1.98
N SER A 141 25.83 -6.02 2.82
CA SER A 141 25.97 -7.20 3.69
C SER A 141 25.06 -7.18 4.94
N LEU A 142 24.08 -6.27 4.99
CA LEU A 142 23.16 -6.14 6.11
C LEU A 142 22.18 -7.33 6.18
N SER A 143 21.69 -7.62 7.38
CA SER A 143 20.65 -8.65 7.56
C SER A 143 19.32 -8.20 6.95
N HIS A 144 18.52 -9.16 6.45
CA HIS A 144 17.21 -8.87 5.86
C HIS A 144 16.28 -8.10 6.82
N GLN A 145 16.28 -8.47 8.12
CA GLN A 145 15.47 -7.77 9.13
C GLN A 145 15.90 -6.31 9.29
N THR A 146 17.21 -6.05 9.31
CA THR A 146 17.76 -4.69 9.39
C THR A 146 17.35 -3.86 8.18
N ILE A 147 17.41 -4.44 6.98
CA ILE A 147 17.03 -3.77 5.74
C ILE A 147 15.55 -3.37 5.79
N VAL A 148 14.67 -4.31 6.13
CA VAL A 148 13.22 -4.05 6.24
C VAL A 148 12.94 -2.93 7.24
N ILE A 149 13.57 -2.94 8.41
CA ILE A 149 13.36 -1.92 9.44
C ILE A 149 13.84 -0.55 8.96
N ILE A 150 15.02 -0.46 8.35
CA ILE A 150 15.55 0.81 7.85
C ILE A 150 14.66 1.37 6.74
N THR A 151 14.29 0.54 5.77
CA THR A 151 13.41 0.95 4.68
C THR A 151 12.03 1.37 5.19
N LEU A 152 11.48 0.66 6.18
CA LEU A 152 10.20 0.99 6.79
C LEU A 152 10.25 2.35 7.49
N LEU A 153 11.26 2.59 8.33
CA LEU A 153 11.44 3.87 9.02
C LEU A 153 11.64 5.01 8.03
N PHE A 154 12.49 4.80 7.03
CA PHE A 154 12.76 5.80 5.99
C PHE A 154 11.49 6.15 5.20
N GLY A 155 10.78 5.15 4.67
CA GLY A 155 9.56 5.33 3.89
C GLY A 155 8.44 5.98 4.71
N PHE A 156 8.26 5.54 5.95
CA PHE A 156 7.25 6.07 6.85
C PHE A 156 7.52 7.54 7.19
N CYS A 157 8.75 7.88 7.58
CA CYS A 157 9.16 9.26 7.82
C CYS A 157 9.01 10.13 6.58
N ALA A 158 9.42 9.65 5.41
CA ALA A 158 9.27 10.37 4.14
C ALA A 158 7.79 10.65 3.85
N ARG A 159 6.89 9.68 4.07
CA ARG A 159 5.45 9.87 3.87
C ARG A 159 4.85 10.87 4.86
N LEU A 160 5.25 10.82 6.13
CA LEU A 160 4.81 11.79 7.14
C LEU A 160 5.30 13.21 6.82
N LEU A 161 6.51 13.37 6.29
CA LEU A 161 7.04 14.67 5.85
C LEU A 161 6.19 15.23 4.69
N VAL A 162 5.86 14.40 3.70
CA VAL A 162 4.97 14.80 2.59
C VAL A 162 3.62 15.26 3.12
N LEU A 163 3.01 14.51 4.04
CA LEU A 163 1.72 14.87 4.65
C LEU A 163 1.79 16.15 5.48
N ARG A 164 2.89 16.37 6.21
CA ARG A 164 3.07 17.56 7.05
C ARG A 164 3.32 18.83 6.24
N PHE A 165 4.08 18.73 5.15
CA PHE A 165 4.46 19.87 4.31
C PHE A 165 3.53 20.08 3.11
N GLY A 166 2.56 19.18 2.87
CA GLY A 166 1.64 19.27 1.74
C GLY A 166 2.35 19.20 0.39
N LEU A 167 3.44 18.43 0.29
CA LEU A 167 4.25 18.35 -0.92
C LEU A 167 3.45 17.67 -2.04
N CYS A 168 3.32 18.37 -3.17
CA CYS A 168 2.52 17.93 -4.30
C CYS A 168 3.30 17.88 -5.62
N LEU A 169 2.89 17.00 -6.53
CA LEU A 169 3.38 17.00 -7.91
C LEU A 169 2.71 18.13 -8.74
N PRO A 170 3.37 18.63 -9.80
CA PRO A 170 2.81 19.67 -10.66
C PRO A 170 1.51 19.19 -11.31
N ILE A 171 0.50 20.07 -11.29
CA ILE A 171 -0.83 19.77 -11.83
C ILE A 171 -0.84 20.09 -13.33
N PHE A 172 -1.18 19.11 -14.15
CA PHE A 172 -1.34 19.31 -15.59
C PHE A 172 -2.74 19.83 -15.88
N ASN A 173 -2.90 21.16 -15.97
CA ASN A 173 -4.14 21.77 -16.45
C ASN A 173 -4.07 21.88 -17.98
N TYR A 174 -4.77 20.99 -18.67
CA TYR A 174 -5.01 21.14 -20.11
C TYR A 174 -6.33 21.90 -20.31
N PRO A 175 -6.35 22.98 -21.12
CA PRO A 175 -7.54 23.80 -21.36
C PRO A 175 -8.66 23.05 -22.09
#